data_AF-A0A4Z2IS19-F1
#
_entry.id   AF-A0A4Z2IS19-F1
#
_cell.length_a   1.000
_cell.length_b   1.000
_cell.length_c   1.000
_cell.angle_alpha   90.00
_cell.angle_beta   90.00
_cell.angle_gamma   90.00
#
_symmetry.space_group_name_H-M   'P 1'
#
loop_
_entity.id
_entity.type
_entity.pdbx_description
1 polymer ?
#
loop_
_entity_poly.entity_id
_entity_poly.type
_entity_poly.pdbx_seq_one_letter_code
_entity_poly.pdbx_strand_id
1 'polypeptide(L)'
;MPDGWDRTAQACSVASILLDPYYRTIKGLMVLIERDWISFGHKFSHRYAHLDGDPKEVSPVIDQFLECVWQLSEQFPCAFEFNERFLIAIHTHIYSCQYGTFLGNCQKERRDMRLYERSHSVWPQLWKDRAEYANPLYKDELSQSSGFLRPNTTPYCFKMWKGLYNHVEKSTHPLQSPADFLSVVREESLQLEEELTNHQETKNPDLALLLGLPHTQLKTNNTDDLSTCSNLESGVVIFFGRSSSGGGDGKDPDGAVFTTA
;
A
#
# COMPACT_ATOMS: atom_id res chain seq x y z
N MET A 1 17.21 26.90 11.76
CA MET A 1 16.30 25.82 12.19
C MET A 1 16.57 24.64 11.27
N PRO A 2 16.70 23.39 11.77
CA PRO A 2 16.81 22.25 10.88
C PRO A 2 15.53 22.15 10.06
N ASP A 3 15.65 22.00 8.74
CA ASP A 3 14.49 21.97 7.86
C ASP A 3 13.60 20.75 8.16
N GLY A 4 12.30 20.98 8.28
CA GLY A 4 11.33 20.03 8.80
C GLY A 4 10.84 18.97 7.81
N TRP A 5 11.51 18.75 6.68
CA TRP A 5 11.04 17.87 5.59
C TRP A 5 11.71 16.48 5.56
N ASP A 6 12.71 16.22 6.41
CA ASP A 6 13.42 14.92 6.48
C ASP A 6 13.05 14.15 7.76
N ARG A 7 13.67 14.51 8.90
CA ARG A 7 13.46 13.81 10.18
C ARG A 7 12.03 13.90 10.71
N THR A 8 11.33 14.99 10.42
CA THR A 8 9.91 15.14 10.80
C THR A 8 9.06 14.16 10.00
N ALA A 9 9.28 14.04 8.69
CA ALA A 9 8.54 13.09 7.83
C ALA A 9 8.77 11.65 8.31
N GLN A 10 10.02 11.29 8.62
CA GLN A 10 10.36 9.99 9.23
C GLN A 10 9.59 9.75 10.53
N ALA A 11 9.72 10.66 11.51
CA ALA A 11 9.12 10.49 12.83
C ALA A 11 7.58 10.44 12.76
N CYS A 12 6.95 11.33 12.00
CA CYS A 12 5.50 11.38 11.83
C CYS A 12 4.97 10.13 11.10
N SER A 13 5.66 9.66 10.06
CA SER A 13 5.24 8.47 9.31
C SER A 13 5.35 7.21 10.16
N VAL A 14 6.48 7.01 10.87
CA VAL A 14 6.66 5.86 11.77
C VAL A 14 5.64 5.89 12.90
N ALA A 15 5.40 7.04 13.52
CA ALA A 15 4.37 7.18 14.55
C ALA A 15 2.98 6.82 14.02
N SER A 16 2.64 7.27 12.81
CA SER A 16 1.35 6.94 12.17
C SER A 16 1.18 5.44 11.98
N ILE A 17 2.20 4.73 11.51
CA ILE A 17 2.19 3.26 11.35
C ILE A 17 2.04 2.55 12.71
N LEU A 18 2.71 3.04 13.74
CA LEU A 18 2.65 2.46 15.08
C LEU A 18 1.28 2.65 15.74
N LEU A 19 0.58 3.74 15.45
CA LEU A 19 -0.67 4.11 16.13
C LEU A 19 -1.93 3.64 15.39
N ASP A 20 -1.92 3.65 14.06
CA ASP A 20 -3.11 3.43 13.25
C ASP A 20 -2.92 2.21 12.31
N PRO A 21 -3.74 1.15 12.46
CA PRO A 21 -3.70 -0.02 11.59
C PRO A 21 -3.97 0.29 10.11
N TYR A 22 -4.68 1.38 9.80
CA TYR A 22 -4.93 1.78 8.41
C TYR A 22 -3.64 1.90 7.61
N TYR A 23 -2.59 2.52 8.18
CA TYR A 23 -1.30 2.71 7.48
C TYR A 23 -0.47 1.43 7.32
N ARG A 24 -0.95 0.30 7.87
CA ARG A 24 -0.35 -1.04 7.68
C ARG A 24 -0.96 -1.81 6.51
N THR A 25 -1.98 -1.23 5.87
CA THR A 25 -2.55 -1.72 4.62
C THR A 25 -1.72 -1.24 3.42
N ILE A 26 -1.79 -1.95 2.29
CA ILE A 26 -1.14 -1.55 1.03
C ILE A 26 -1.58 -0.13 0.67
N LYS A 27 -2.90 0.11 0.65
CA LYS A 27 -3.48 1.42 0.34
C LYS A 27 -3.05 2.48 1.36
N GLY A 28 -3.07 2.14 2.64
CA GLY A 28 -2.71 3.06 3.71
C GLY A 28 -1.27 3.52 3.62
N LEU A 29 -0.32 2.62 3.34
CA LEU A 29 1.08 3.01 3.17
C LEU A 29 1.27 3.93 1.95
N MET A 30 0.58 3.66 0.83
CA MET A 30 0.61 4.53 -0.36
C MET A 30 0.12 5.95 -0.02
N VAL A 31 -1.00 6.05 0.71
CA VAL A 31 -1.57 7.32 1.18
C VAL A 31 -0.63 8.02 2.16
N LEU A 32 0.01 7.28 3.05
CA LEU A 32 0.98 7.83 4.01
C LEU A 32 2.16 8.46 3.28
N ILE A 33 2.74 7.78 2.29
CA ILE A 33 3.87 8.31 1.50
C ILE A 33 3.46 9.55 0.71
N GLU A 34 2.30 9.52 0.05
CA GLU A 34 1.76 10.68 -0.67
C GLU A 34 1.56 11.90 0.24
N ARG A 35 1.04 11.68 1.43
CA ARG A 35 0.79 12.76 2.39
C ARG A 35 2.09 13.25 3.03
N ASP A 36 2.82 12.36 3.69
CA ASP A 36 3.90 12.71 4.63
C ASP A 36 5.22 13.03 3.95
N TRP A 37 5.42 12.54 2.71
CA TRP A 37 6.66 12.72 1.97
C TRP A 37 6.45 13.59 0.74
N ILE A 38 5.51 13.20 -0.12
CA ILE A 38 5.33 13.87 -1.41
C ILE A 38 4.66 15.24 -1.20
N SER A 39 3.54 15.29 -0.48
CA SER A 39 2.76 16.52 -0.29
C SER A 39 3.45 17.54 0.63
N PHE A 40 4.07 17.10 1.73
CA PHE A 40 4.81 18.00 2.62
C PHE A 40 6.21 18.39 2.11
N GLY A 41 6.59 17.98 0.90
CA GLY A 41 7.74 18.56 0.20
C GLY A 41 9.09 17.97 0.61
N HIS A 42 9.13 16.66 0.84
CA HIS A 42 10.41 15.96 0.88
C HIS A 42 11.15 16.15 -0.46
N LYS A 43 12.44 16.51 -0.39
CA LYS A 43 13.25 16.91 -1.55
C LYS A 43 13.76 15.71 -2.35
N PHE A 44 12.85 14.93 -2.92
CA PHE A 44 13.21 13.68 -3.62
C PHE A 44 14.29 13.90 -4.69
N SER A 45 14.14 14.92 -5.55
CA SER A 45 15.11 15.17 -6.62
C SER A 45 16.52 15.42 -6.12
N HIS A 46 16.67 16.15 -5.00
CA HIS A 46 17.98 16.43 -4.40
C HIS A 46 18.52 15.24 -3.60
N ARG A 47 17.67 14.58 -2.82
CA ARG A 47 18.07 13.49 -1.91
C ARG A 47 18.46 12.22 -2.65
N TYR A 48 17.89 12.00 -3.84
CA TYR A 48 18.08 10.79 -4.66
C TYR A 48 18.80 11.02 -5.98
N ALA A 49 19.38 12.21 -6.16
CA ALA A 49 20.16 12.56 -7.36
C ALA A 49 19.43 12.26 -8.68
N HIS A 50 18.14 12.58 -8.76
CA HIS A 50 17.36 12.43 -10.00
C HIS A 50 17.87 13.34 -11.13
N LEU A 51 18.52 14.44 -10.75
CA LEU A 51 19.16 15.42 -11.64
C LEU A 51 20.54 15.76 -11.06
N ASP A 52 21.41 16.35 -11.90
CA ASP A 52 22.68 16.89 -11.45
C ASP A 52 22.45 18.00 -10.39
N GLY A 53 22.86 17.72 -9.15
CA GLY A 53 22.68 18.59 -7.99
C GLY A 53 23.90 18.58 -7.07
N ASP A 54 23.82 19.27 -5.93
CA ASP A 54 24.91 19.24 -4.93
C ASP A 54 25.02 17.84 -4.31
N PRO A 55 26.15 17.12 -4.44
CA PRO A 55 26.34 15.81 -3.82
C PRO A 55 26.16 15.83 -2.29
N LYS A 56 26.31 16.98 -1.64
CA LYS A 56 26.08 17.13 -0.19
C LYS A 56 24.62 17.05 0.21
N GLU A 57 23.70 17.24 -0.74
CA GLU A 57 22.26 17.10 -0.52
C GLU A 57 21.78 15.66 -0.70
N VAL A 58 22.60 14.75 -1.20
CA VAL A 58 22.21 13.34 -1.36
C VAL A 58 22.15 12.66 0.01
N SER A 59 21.01 12.05 0.33
CA SER A 59 20.83 11.36 1.62
C SER A 59 19.69 10.35 1.57
N PRO A 60 19.87 9.11 2.08
CA PRO A 60 18.89 8.02 1.97
C PRO A 60 17.79 8.11 3.04
N VAL A 61 17.06 9.23 3.10
CA VAL A 61 16.12 9.53 4.20
C VAL A 61 14.88 8.63 4.15
N ILE A 62 14.24 8.48 2.99
CA ILE A 62 13.09 7.58 2.82
C ILE A 62 13.50 6.11 2.90
N ASP A 63 14.72 5.75 2.53
CA ASP A 63 15.27 4.40 2.62
C ASP A 63 15.34 3.98 4.08
N GLN A 64 15.80 4.88 4.96
CA GLN A 64 15.77 4.68 6.41
C GLN A 64 14.33 4.52 6.93
N PHE A 65 13.37 5.24 6.36
CA PHE A 65 11.96 5.04 6.72
C PHE A 65 11.44 3.67 6.26
N LEU A 66 11.68 3.27 5.02
CA LEU A 66 11.29 1.96 4.50
C LEU A 66 11.96 0.83 5.30
N GLU A 67 13.22 1.01 5.69
CA GLU A 67 13.93 0.11 6.60
C GLU A 67 13.21 0.02 7.95
N CYS A 68 12.80 1.14 8.55
CA CYS A 68 12.00 1.10 9.78
C CYS A 68 10.70 0.33 9.60
N VAL A 69 9.98 0.51 8.48
CA VAL A 69 8.76 -0.25 8.18
C VAL A 69 9.06 -1.75 8.05
N TRP A 70 10.15 -2.11 7.37
CA TRP A 70 10.60 -3.49 7.25
C TRP A 70 10.93 -4.11 8.61
N GLN A 71 11.66 -3.41 9.48
CA GLN A 71 11.96 -3.86 10.85
C GLN A 71 10.68 -4.10 11.67
N LEU A 72 9.68 -3.24 11.50
CA LEU A 72 8.37 -3.42 12.14
C LEU A 72 7.65 -4.65 11.58
N SER A 73 7.70 -4.88 10.26
CA SER A 73 7.10 -6.07 9.65
C SER A 73 7.76 -7.38 10.12
N GLU A 74 9.06 -7.34 10.39
CA GLU A 74 9.82 -8.48 10.95
C GLU A 74 9.46 -8.75 12.42
N GLN A 75 9.22 -7.70 13.22
CA GLN A 75 8.79 -7.84 14.63
C GLN A 75 7.31 -8.23 14.75
N PHE A 76 6.48 -7.85 13.78
CA PHE A 76 5.03 -8.09 13.78
C PHE A 76 4.54 -8.73 12.46
N PRO A 77 4.84 -10.01 12.20
CA PRO A 77 4.58 -10.65 10.90
C PRO A 77 3.11 -10.70 10.47
N CYS A 78 2.16 -10.57 11.40
CA CYS A 78 0.72 -10.59 11.12
C CYS A 78 0.08 -9.19 11.03
N ALA A 79 0.82 -8.12 11.33
CA ALA A 79 0.26 -6.78 11.49
C ALA A 79 0.19 -5.96 10.19
N PHE A 80 0.93 -6.36 9.15
CA PHE A 80 1.04 -5.66 7.88
C PHE A 80 0.40 -6.46 6.75
N GLU A 81 -0.42 -5.78 5.93
CA GLU A 81 -1.07 -6.38 4.75
C GLU A 81 -0.06 -6.65 3.64
N PHE A 82 0.99 -5.84 3.56
CA PHE A 82 2.02 -5.95 2.54
C PHE A 82 3.24 -6.76 3.00
N ASN A 83 3.94 -7.34 2.04
CA ASN A 83 5.18 -8.08 2.24
C ASN A 83 6.43 -7.24 1.88
N GLU A 84 7.62 -7.82 2.07
CA GLU A 84 8.91 -7.17 1.78
C GLU A 84 9.03 -6.68 0.32
N ARG A 85 8.46 -7.44 -0.65
CA ARG A 85 8.56 -7.09 -2.09
C ARG A 85 7.90 -5.75 -2.38
N PHE A 86 6.84 -5.38 -1.66
CA PHE A 86 6.19 -4.10 -1.81
C PHE A 86 7.10 -2.92 -1.45
N LEU A 87 7.83 -3.03 -0.34
CA LEU A 87 8.76 -1.99 0.11
C LEU A 87 9.95 -1.87 -0.86
N ILE A 88 10.46 -2.99 -1.37
CA ILE A 88 11.52 -3.02 -2.39
C ILE A 88 11.03 -2.41 -3.72
N ALA A 89 9.78 -2.65 -4.11
CA ALA A 89 9.18 -2.07 -5.32
C ALA A 89 9.06 -0.54 -5.20
N ILE A 90 8.59 -0.03 -4.05
CA ILE A 90 8.55 1.41 -3.77
C ILE A 90 9.95 2.01 -3.85
N HIS A 91 10.93 1.41 -3.17
CA HIS A 91 12.32 1.83 -3.23
C HIS A 91 12.82 1.91 -4.68
N THR A 92 12.64 0.84 -5.46
CA THR A 92 13.07 0.80 -6.87
C THR A 92 12.47 1.94 -7.69
N HIS A 93 11.19 2.26 -7.50
CA HIS A 93 10.51 3.34 -8.23
C HIS A 93 10.87 4.74 -7.77
N ILE A 94 11.41 4.91 -6.55
CA ILE A 94 11.97 6.19 -6.11
C ILE A 94 13.24 6.51 -6.91
N TYR A 95 14.08 5.53 -7.20
CA TYR A 95 15.33 5.73 -7.96
C TYR A 95 15.13 5.67 -9.48
N SER A 96 14.18 4.88 -9.98
CA SER A 96 14.07 4.64 -11.43
C SER A 96 13.57 5.84 -12.23
N CYS A 97 12.95 6.83 -11.58
CA CYS A 97 12.34 8.01 -12.22
C CYS A 97 11.32 7.66 -13.33
N GLN A 98 10.82 6.42 -13.36
CA GLN A 98 9.88 5.95 -14.38
C GLN A 98 8.49 6.61 -14.27
N TYR A 99 8.13 7.01 -13.05
CA TYR A 99 6.84 7.62 -12.71
C TYR A 99 7.06 9.03 -12.17
N GLY A 100 6.07 9.91 -12.37
CA GLY A 100 6.12 11.27 -11.84
C GLY A 100 5.93 11.39 -10.33
N THR A 101 5.53 10.30 -9.66
CA THR A 101 5.20 10.27 -8.23
C THR A 101 6.29 10.87 -7.35
N PHE A 102 7.55 10.52 -7.60
CA PHE A 102 8.69 10.94 -6.77
C PHE A 102 9.53 12.05 -7.39
N LEU A 103 9.12 12.63 -8.53
CA LEU A 103 9.90 13.68 -9.20
C LEU A 103 9.69 15.05 -8.54
N GLY A 104 10.74 15.88 -8.54
CA GLY A 104 10.72 17.23 -7.96
C GLY A 104 10.79 17.26 -6.43
N ASN A 105 11.01 18.44 -5.86
CA ASN A 105 11.25 18.61 -4.43
C ASN A 105 10.04 19.10 -3.65
N CYS A 106 9.06 19.70 -4.31
CA CYS A 106 7.84 20.19 -3.66
C CYS A 106 6.65 20.22 -4.61
N GLN A 107 5.45 20.33 -4.04
CA GLN A 107 4.20 20.39 -4.80
C GLN A 107 4.15 21.53 -5.82
N LYS A 108 4.80 22.67 -5.53
CA LYS A 108 4.90 23.79 -6.47
C LYS A 108 5.67 23.38 -7.73
N GLU A 109 6.88 22.83 -7.57
CA GLU A 109 7.70 22.37 -8.70
C GLU A 109 6.98 21.30 -9.53
N ARG A 110 6.26 20.38 -8.88
CA ARG A 110 5.48 19.33 -9.59
C ARG A 110 4.38 19.91 -10.46
N ARG A 111 3.71 20.97 -10.01
CA ARG A 111 2.72 21.71 -10.80
C ARG A 111 3.37 22.48 -11.94
N ASP A 112 4.49 23.16 -11.68
CA ASP A 112 5.20 23.95 -12.68
C ASP A 112 5.73 23.06 -13.83
N MET A 113 6.16 21.83 -13.50
CA MET A 113 6.57 20.81 -14.49
C MET A 113 5.40 20.07 -15.17
N ARG A 114 4.15 20.30 -14.72
CA ARG A 114 2.93 19.63 -15.18
C ARG A 114 3.02 18.09 -15.08
N LEU A 115 3.59 17.58 -13.98
CA LEU A 115 3.82 16.14 -13.83
C LEU A 115 2.52 15.32 -13.90
N TYR A 116 1.42 15.85 -13.35
CA TYR A 116 0.12 15.16 -13.40
C TYR A 116 -0.44 14.98 -14.81
N GLU A 117 -0.04 15.82 -15.77
CA GLU A 117 -0.48 15.75 -17.16
C GLU A 117 0.52 14.99 -18.03
N ARG A 118 1.81 15.06 -17.69
CA ARG A 118 2.92 14.58 -18.53
C ARG A 118 3.49 13.23 -18.09
N SER A 119 3.04 12.69 -16.96
CA SER A 119 3.55 11.45 -16.39
C SER A 119 2.46 10.65 -15.68
N HIS A 120 2.76 9.39 -15.38
CA HIS A 120 1.87 8.51 -14.64
C HIS A 120 2.30 8.40 -13.18
N SER A 121 1.32 8.11 -12.33
CA SER A 121 1.57 7.71 -10.94
C SER A 121 1.98 6.24 -10.88
N VAL A 122 2.86 5.88 -9.95
CA VAL A 122 3.27 4.50 -9.66
C VAL A 122 2.14 3.69 -8.98
N TRP A 123 1.25 4.38 -8.26
CA TRP A 123 0.25 3.75 -7.39
C TRP A 123 -0.75 2.85 -8.12
N PRO A 124 -1.32 3.22 -9.29
CA PRO A 124 -2.22 2.32 -10.01
C PRO A 124 -1.54 1.03 -10.48
N GLN A 125 -0.25 1.09 -10.83
CA GLN A 125 0.51 -0.10 -11.22
C GLN A 125 0.72 -1.03 -10.01
N LEU A 126 1.21 -0.49 -8.89
CA LEU A 126 1.41 -1.28 -7.66
C LEU A 126 0.08 -1.86 -7.13
N TRP A 127 -1.03 -1.14 -7.30
CA TRP A 127 -2.35 -1.62 -6.92
C TRP A 127 -2.86 -2.77 -7.81
N LYS A 128 -2.53 -2.73 -9.10
CA LYS A 128 -2.86 -3.82 -10.03
C LYS A 128 -2.17 -5.11 -9.61
N ASP A 129 -0.90 -5.01 -9.22
CA ASP A 129 -0.05 -6.15 -8.85
C ASP A 129 -0.12 -6.48 -7.34
N ARG A 130 -1.11 -5.92 -6.61
CA ARG A 130 -1.25 -6.04 -5.14
C ARG A 130 -1.27 -7.48 -4.61
N ALA A 131 -1.68 -8.44 -5.42
CA ALA A 131 -1.70 -9.86 -5.02
C ALA A 131 -0.28 -10.38 -4.75
N GLU A 132 0.73 -9.92 -5.50
CA GLU A 132 2.14 -10.29 -5.31
C GLU A 132 2.75 -9.62 -4.07
N TYR A 133 2.15 -8.52 -3.64
CA TYR A 133 2.55 -7.71 -2.50
C TYR A 133 1.83 -8.09 -1.22
N ALA A 134 0.79 -8.93 -1.28
CA ALA A 134 0.04 -9.32 -0.11
C ALA A 134 0.85 -10.25 0.81
N ASN A 135 0.69 -10.06 2.11
CA ASN A 135 1.27 -10.89 3.15
C ASN A 135 0.28 -12.02 3.51
N PRO A 136 0.64 -13.30 3.28
CA PRO A 136 -0.20 -14.44 3.63
C PRO A 136 -0.22 -14.71 5.13
N LEU A 137 0.33 -13.86 5.99
CA LEU A 137 0.16 -13.95 7.45
C LEU A 137 -0.70 -12.82 8.01
N TYR A 138 -1.13 -11.88 7.16
CA TYR A 138 -1.92 -10.74 7.58
C TYR A 138 -3.25 -11.21 8.22
N LYS A 139 -3.59 -10.60 9.35
CA LYS A 139 -4.82 -10.85 10.12
C LYS A 139 -5.48 -9.52 10.46
N ASP A 140 -6.55 -9.17 9.73
CA ASP A 140 -7.25 -7.89 9.89
C ASP A 140 -7.86 -7.72 11.31
N GLU A 141 -8.46 -8.77 11.85
CA GLU A 141 -9.13 -8.75 13.16
C GLU A 141 -8.19 -8.44 14.35
N LEU A 142 -6.95 -8.92 14.28
CA LEU A 142 -5.92 -8.62 15.30
C LEU A 142 -5.36 -7.21 15.15
N SER A 143 -5.32 -6.72 13.91
CA SER A 143 -4.89 -5.36 13.58
C SER A 143 -5.85 -4.32 14.17
N GLN A 144 -7.16 -4.59 14.13
CA GLN A 144 -8.20 -3.69 14.68
C GLN A 144 -8.34 -3.76 16.21
N SER A 145 -8.12 -4.92 16.83
CA SER A 145 -8.30 -5.13 18.27
C SER A 145 -7.09 -4.73 19.14
N SER A 146 -5.87 -4.82 18.61
CA SER A 146 -4.64 -4.41 19.29
C SER A 146 -3.98 -3.21 18.58
N GLY A 147 -4.75 -2.15 18.38
CA GLY A 147 -4.48 -1.08 17.40
C GLY A 147 -3.10 -0.42 17.43
N PHE A 148 -2.40 -0.35 18.57
CA PHE A 148 -1.04 0.22 18.63
C PHE A 148 0.06 -0.86 18.68
N LEU A 149 1.15 -0.65 17.95
CA LEU A 149 2.36 -1.49 17.99
C LEU A 149 3.39 -0.92 18.97
N ARG A 150 4.02 -1.79 19.77
CA ARG A 150 5.15 -1.44 20.64
C ARG A 150 6.39 -2.22 20.23
N PRO A 151 7.22 -1.67 19.32
CA PRO A 151 8.42 -2.35 18.89
C PRO A 151 9.43 -2.47 20.03
N ASN A 152 10.19 -3.56 20.01
CA ASN A 152 11.37 -3.68 20.85
C ASN A 152 12.55 -3.00 20.16
N THR A 153 13.11 -1.98 20.80
CA THR A 153 14.23 -1.18 20.29
C THR A 153 15.59 -1.64 20.81
N THR A 154 15.69 -2.82 21.43
CA THR A 154 16.97 -3.36 21.84
C THR A 154 17.86 -3.68 20.63
N PRO A 155 19.17 -3.39 20.66
CA PRO A 155 20.05 -3.52 19.48
C PRO A 155 20.03 -4.90 18.81
N TYR A 156 19.84 -5.97 19.57
CA TYR A 156 19.80 -7.35 19.06
C TYR A 156 18.53 -7.70 18.28
N CYS A 157 17.49 -6.86 18.35
CA CYS A 157 16.26 -7.04 17.56
C CYS A 157 16.38 -6.49 16.15
N PHE A 158 17.36 -5.62 15.87
CA PHE A 158 17.58 -5.06 14.55
C PHE A 158 18.31 -6.08 13.67
N LYS A 159 17.67 -6.42 12.54
CA LYS A 159 18.23 -7.31 11.53
C LYS A 159 18.80 -6.48 10.37
N MET A 160 19.73 -7.05 9.59
CA MET A 160 20.16 -6.41 8.35
C MET A 160 19.15 -6.74 7.24
N TRP A 161 18.66 -5.72 6.52
CA TRP A 161 17.76 -5.92 5.38
C TRP A 161 18.49 -6.45 4.15
N LYS A 162 18.75 -7.77 4.16
CA LYS A 162 19.47 -8.44 3.07
C LYS A 162 18.76 -8.32 1.73
N GLY A 163 17.43 -8.34 1.69
CA GLY A 163 16.67 -8.24 0.44
C GLY A 163 16.92 -6.94 -0.31
N LEU A 164 17.05 -5.82 0.40
CA LEU A 164 17.35 -4.51 -0.19
C LEU A 164 18.84 -4.36 -0.53
N TYR A 165 19.73 -4.66 0.43
CA TYR A 165 21.16 -4.34 0.28
C TYR A 165 21.98 -5.40 -0.48
N ASN A 166 21.49 -6.64 -0.64
CA ASN A 166 22.23 -7.71 -1.33
C ASN A 166 21.71 -7.98 -2.76
N HIS A 167 21.18 -6.97 -3.45
CA HIS A 167 20.52 -7.16 -4.77
C HIS A 167 21.45 -7.72 -5.88
N VAL A 168 22.77 -7.72 -5.67
CA VAL A 168 23.76 -8.17 -6.68
C VAL A 168 23.74 -9.70 -6.94
N GLU A 169 23.04 -10.53 -6.13
CA GLU A 169 23.09 -12.00 -6.28
C GLU A 169 21.81 -12.72 -6.73
N LYS A 170 20.68 -12.05 -7.01
CA LYS A 170 19.43 -12.74 -7.38
C LYS A 170 19.10 -12.69 -8.88
N SER A 171 19.91 -13.38 -9.67
CA SER A 171 19.39 -14.13 -10.83
C SER A 171 19.01 -15.53 -10.35
N THR A 172 17.89 -15.69 -9.65
CA THR A 172 17.43 -17.03 -9.22
C THR A 172 15.91 -17.12 -9.17
N HIS A 173 15.44 -18.31 -9.57
CA HIS A 173 14.09 -18.68 -10.00
C HIS A 173 12.91 -18.37 -9.03
N PRO A 174 11.66 -18.35 -9.53
CA PRO A 174 10.44 -17.94 -8.82
C PRO A 174 10.01 -18.72 -7.55
N LEU A 175 10.77 -19.71 -7.06
CA LEU A 175 10.29 -20.68 -6.05
C LEU A 175 10.97 -20.58 -4.67
N GLN A 176 11.59 -19.44 -4.31
CA GLN A 176 12.37 -19.35 -3.06
C GLN A 176 11.99 -18.23 -2.10
N SER A 177 10.95 -17.44 -2.34
CA SER A 177 10.50 -16.50 -1.31
C SER A 177 9.76 -17.24 -0.20
N PRO A 178 10.09 -17.04 1.08
CA PRO A 178 9.31 -17.57 2.20
C PRO A 178 7.83 -17.20 2.11
N ALA A 179 7.51 -16.05 1.52
CA ALA A 179 6.13 -15.63 1.26
C ALA A 179 5.39 -16.59 0.30
N ASP A 180 6.05 -17.05 -0.77
CA ASP A 180 5.44 -17.93 -1.77
C ASP A 180 5.17 -19.32 -1.16
N PHE A 181 6.11 -19.83 -0.34
CA PHE A 181 5.91 -21.08 0.39
C PHE A 181 4.76 -20.96 1.42
N LEU A 182 4.71 -19.85 2.17
CA LEU A 182 3.64 -19.61 3.14
C LEU A 182 2.27 -19.44 2.47
N SER A 183 2.21 -18.85 1.27
CA SER A 183 0.94 -18.78 0.52
C SER A 183 0.45 -20.16 0.11
N VAL A 184 1.34 -21.04 -0.36
CA VAL A 184 0.98 -22.43 -0.72
C VAL A 184 0.51 -23.20 0.51
N VAL A 185 1.25 -23.13 1.62
CA VAL A 185 0.86 -23.83 2.87
C VAL A 185 -0.47 -23.30 3.41
N ARG A 186 -0.72 -21.98 3.32
CA ARG A 186 -2.01 -21.40 3.71
C ARG A 186 -3.13 -21.93 2.82
N GLU A 187 -2.93 -21.99 1.51
CA GLU A 187 -3.92 -22.48 0.55
C GLU A 187 -4.25 -23.96 0.80
N GLU A 188 -3.24 -24.81 1.01
CA GLU A 188 -3.43 -26.21 1.39
C GLU A 188 -4.17 -26.34 2.72
N SER A 189 -3.86 -25.50 3.72
CA SER A 189 -4.53 -25.52 5.01
C SER A 189 -6.02 -25.16 4.89
N LEU A 190 -6.35 -24.16 4.06
CA LEU A 190 -7.74 -23.76 3.79
C LEU A 190 -8.52 -24.86 3.05
N GLN A 191 -7.89 -25.53 2.08
CA GLN A 191 -8.49 -26.66 1.38
C GLN A 191 -8.80 -27.81 2.33
N LEU A 192 -7.87 -28.16 3.22
CA LEU A 192 -8.08 -29.22 4.21
C LEU A 192 -9.17 -28.86 5.24
N GLU A 193 -9.28 -27.60 5.64
CA GLU A 193 -10.37 -27.13 6.51
C GLU A 193 -11.73 -27.25 5.80
N GLU A 194 -11.82 -26.92 4.51
CA GLU A 194 -13.03 -27.09 3.70
C GLU A 194 -13.39 -28.56 3.47
N GLU A 195 -12.41 -29.44 3.25
CA GLU A 195 -12.64 -30.89 3.18
C GLU A 195 -13.14 -31.44 4.53
N LEU A 196 -12.61 -30.94 5.66
CA LEU A 196 -13.03 -31.35 6.99
C LEU A 196 -14.48 -30.93 7.28
N THR A 197 -14.89 -29.71 6.91
CA THR A 197 -16.29 -29.25 7.08
C THR A 197 -17.24 -30.04 6.20
N ASN A 198 -16.89 -30.27 4.92
CA ASN A 198 -17.66 -31.13 4.02
C ASN A 198 -17.79 -32.57 4.54
N HIS A 199 -16.74 -33.12 5.16
CA HIS A 199 -16.78 -34.44 5.79
C HIS A 199 -17.57 -34.49 7.10
N GLN A 200 -17.66 -33.38 7.84
CA GLN A 200 -18.52 -33.26 9.03
C GLN A 200 -19.99 -33.12 8.65
N GLU A 201 -20.31 -32.38 7.59
CA GLU A 201 -21.69 -32.26 7.07
C GLU A 201 -22.19 -33.59 6.49
N THR A 202 -21.34 -34.32 5.75
CA THR A 202 -21.70 -35.63 5.19
C THR A 202 -21.81 -36.76 6.22
N LYS A 203 -21.12 -36.65 7.37
CA LYS A 203 -21.22 -37.63 8.47
C LYS A 203 -22.29 -37.30 9.52
N ASN A 204 -22.98 -36.17 9.42
CA ASN A 204 -24.02 -35.77 10.39
C ASN A 204 -25.41 -35.39 9.80
N PRO A 205 -26.01 -36.15 8.87
CA PRO A 205 -27.45 -36.04 8.67
C PRO A 205 -28.26 -36.66 9.83
N ASP A 206 -27.69 -37.59 10.60
CA ASP A 206 -28.41 -38.33 11.66
C ASP A 206 -28.34 -37.72 13.08
N LEU A 207 -27.39 -36.82 13.35
CA LEU A 207 -27.21 -36.22 14.68
C LEU A 207 -28.08 -34.98 14.92
N ALA A 208 -28.53 -34.31 13.86
CA ALA A 208 -29.51 -33.22 13.95
C ALA A 208 -30.91 -33.74 14.38
N LEU A 209 -31.25 -34.99 14.06
CA LEU A 209 -32.50 -35.61 14.47
C LEU A 209 -32.49 -36.08 15.94
N LEU A 210 -31.29 -36.31 16.52
CA LEU A 210 -31.12 -36.89 17.85
C LEU A 210 -31.06 -35.85 18.99
N LEU A 211 -30.79 -34.57 18.69
CA LEU A 211 -30.53 -33.54 19.71
C LEU A 211 -31.67 -32.53 19.95
N GLY A 212 -32.81 -32.64 19.27
CA GLY A 212 -34.06 -31.99 19.69
C GLY A 212 -33.99 -30.49 20.04
N LEU A 213 -33.12 -29.72 19.38
CA LEU A 213 -33.02 -28.27 19.59
C LEU A 213 -33.77 -27.49 18.49
N PRO A 214 -34.47 -26.41 18.85
CA PRO A 214 -35.44 -25.76 17.97
C PRO A 214 -34.78 -25.02 16.81
N HIS A 215 -35.40 -25.12 15.64
CA HIS A 215 -35.12 -24.33 14.44
C HIS A 215 -35.02 -22.83 14.77
N THR A 216 -33.82 -22.25 14.66
CA THR A 216 -33.69 -20.84 14.30
C THR A 216 -33.54 -20.75 12.79
N GLN A 217 -34.60 -20.23 12.17
CA GLN A 217 -34.76 -19.98 10.75
C GLN A 217 -33.53 -19.31 10.12
N LEU A 218 -32.96 -19.97 9.10
CA LEU A 218 -32.30 -19.26 8.01
C LEU A 218 -33.35 -18.38 7.32
N LYS A 219 -33.12 -17.07 7.28
CA LYS A 219 -33.70 -16.21 6.24
C LYS A 219 -32.64 -15.98 5.18
N THR A 220 -32.80 -16.65 4.04
CA THR A 220 -32.13 -16.32 2.80
C THR A 220 -32.91 -15.20 2.09
N ASN A 221 -32.17 -14.12 1.82
CA ASN A 221 -32.16 -13.25 0.64
C ASN A 221 -33.48 -12.89 -0.08
N ASN A 222 -33.74 -11.59 -0.29
CA ASN A 222 -33.31 -10.92 -1.52
C ASN A 222 -33.67 -9.42 -1.60
N THR A 223 -32.71 -8.69 -2.21
CA THR A 223 -32.81 -7.56 -3.15
C THR A 223 -33.55 -6.26 -2.79
N ASP A 224 -32.77 -5.19 -3.01
CA ASP A 224 -33.13 -3.84 -3.45
C ASP A 224 -33.77 -2.90 -2.43
N ASP A 225 -32.94 -2.02 -1.87
CA ASP A 225 -33.25 -0.59 -1.91
C ASP A 225 -31.97 0.25 -1.87
N LEU A 226 -31.67 0.81 -3.03
CA LEU A 226 -30.72 1.89 -3.25
C LEU A 226 -31.43 3.20 -2.92
N SER A 227 -31.22 3.78 -1.73
CA SER A 227 -31.26 5.25 -1.61
C SER A 227 -30.63 5.77 -0.31
N THR A 228 -29.81 6.82 -0.50
CA THR A 228 -29.58 7.93 0.42
C THR A 228 -28.71 7.70 1.66
N CYS A 229 -27.42 8.05 1.55
CA CYS A 229 -26.87 9.05 2.48
C CYS A 229 -25.68 9.77 1.84
N SER A 230 -25.94 11.03 1.49
CA SER A 230 -24.94 12.02 1.10
C SER A 230 -24.23 12.57 2.35
N ASN A 231 -22.98 12.99 2.13
CA ASN A 231 -22.22 14.01 2.85
C ASN A 231 -21.62 13.68 4.22
N LEU A 232 -20.30 13.46 4.23
CA LEU A 232 -19.42 14.38 4.94
C LEU A 232 -18.09 14.54 4.18
N GLU A 233 -17.88 15.76 3.69
CA GLU A 233 -16.63 16.24 3.11
C GLU A 233 -15.52 16.27 4.16
N SER A 234 -14.32 15.81 3.80
CA SER A 234 -13.07 16.47 4.15
C SER A 234 -11.99 16.06 3.15
N GLY A 235 -11.50 17.07 2.43
CA GLY A 235 -10.69 16.96 1.22
C GLY A 235 -9.43 16.12 1.35
N VAL A 236 -9.40 15.04 0.55
CA VAL A 236 -8.19 14.58 -0.14
C VAL A 236 -8.64 14.25 -1.55
N VAL A 237 -8.28 15.09 -2.53
CA VAL A 237 -8.56 14.81 -3.93
C VAL A 237 -7.61 13.70 -4.38
N ILE A 238 -8.10 12.45 -4.36
CA ILE A 238 -7.41 11.33 -5.01
C ILE A 238 -7.79 11.36 -6.48
N PHE A 239 -6.94 11.96 -7.32
CA PHE A 239 -7.04 11.84 -8.77
C PHE A 239 -6.66 10.41 -9.20
N PHE A 240 -7.62 9.49 -9.19
CA PHE A 240 -7.54 8.31 -10.06
C PHE A 240 -8.02 8.73 -11.46
N GLY A 241 -7.12 9.35 -12.23
CA GLY A 241 -7.38 9.68 -13.63
C GLY A 241 -7.42 8.41 -14.49
N ARG A 242 -8.62 8.06 -14.99
CA ARG A 242 -8.82 7.10 -16.08
C ARG A 242 -8.39 7.78 -17.39
N SER A 243 -7.34 7.29 -18.02
CA SER A 243 -7.12 7.52 -19.46
C SER A 243 -8.01 6.56 -20.23
N SER A 244 -9.06 7.08 -20.88
CA SER A 244 -9.76 6.37 -21.95
C SER A 244 -9.32 6.98 -23.27
N SER A 245 -8.72 6.17 -24.13
CA SER A 245 -8.48 6.50 -25.53
C SER A 245 -9.79 6.45 -26.31
N GLY A 246 -9.92 7.34 -27.28
CA GLY A 246 -11.00 7.37 -28.27
C GLY A 246 -10.71 8.50 -29.25
N GLY A 247 -10.13 8.16 -30.40
CA GLY A 247 -9.81 9.11 -31.47
C GLY A 247 -11.02 9.46 -32.33
N GLY A 248 -10.92 10.58 -33.06
CA GLY A 248 -11.85 10.98 -34.11
C GLY A 248 -11.75 12.47 -34.46
N ASP A 249 -11.15 12.74 -35.62
CA ASP A 249 -10.90 14.02 -36.30
C ASP A 249 -12.05 15.05 -36.36
N GLY A 250 -11.68 16.34 -36.46
CA GLY A 250 -12.40 17.28 -37.33
C GLY A 250 -12.57 18.74 -36.87
N LYS A 251 -11.64 19.61 -37.30
CA LYS A 251 -11.82 21.03 -37.72
C LYS A 251 -12.57 22.03 -36.81
N ASP A 252 -11.81 23.00 -36.29
CA ASP A 252 -12.21 24.41 -36.08
C ASP A 252 -12.18 25.20 -37.42
N PRO A 253 -12.69 26.46 -37.52
CA PRO A 253 -13.31 27.32 -36.49
C PRO A 253 -14.65 27.99 -36.90
N ASP A 254 -15.43 28.47 -35.93
CA ASP A 254 -15.99 29.84 -35.89
C ASP A 254 -17.00 30.02 -34.73
N GLY A 255 -16.85 31.13 -33.99
CA GLY A 255 -17.98 31.86 -33.41
C GLY A 255 -18.22 31.83 -31.89
N ALA A 256 -17.98 32.99 -31.28
CA ALA A 256 -18.70 33.60 -30.15
C ALA A 256 -18.40 33.18 -28.68
N VAL A 257 -17.54 34.00 -28.06
CA VAL A 257 -17.82 34.88 -26.89
C VAL A 257 -18.94 34.44 -25.92
N PHE A 258 -18.64 34.24 -24.63
CA PHE A 258 -19.19 35.06 -23.53
C PHE A 258 -18.41 34.87 -22.21
N THR A 259 -18.24 36.00 -21.53
CA THR A 259 -17.53 36.30 -20.27
C THR A 259 -18.35 35.88 -19.03
N THR A 260 -17.71 35.68 -17.86
CA THR A 260 -17.91 36.51 -16.65
C THR A 260 -16.97 36.11 -15.50
N ALA A 261 -16.32 37.16 -14.96
CA ALA A 261 -15.78 37.43 -13.61
C ALA A 261 -14.95 36.37 -12.89
#